data_AF-A0A9D1DAY0-F1
#
_entry.id   AF-A0A9D1DAY0-F1
#
_cell.length_a   1.000
_cell.length_b   1.000
_cell.length_c   1.000
_cell.angle_alpha   90.00
_cell.angle_beta   90.00
_cell.angle_gamma   90.00
#
_symmetry.space_group_name_H-M   'P 1'
#
loop_
_entity.id
_entity.type
_entity.pdbx_description
1 polymer ?
#
loop_
_entity_poly.entity_id
_entity_poly.type
_entity_poly.pdbx_seq_one_letter_code
_entity_poly.pdbx_strand_id
1 'polypeptide(L)'
;MKVKAILKFYFMPEEAETRLNRLITKKAFSVNAARNAFDCAEEVAELVCKKSQLCALWGFLDRAAEVFGEGELGILKHYAFSPRSGGEEGRAERRLAVKFARRIRGGAEEHAEGLKVMEELCFL
;
A
#
# COMPACT_ATOMS: atom_id res chain seq x y z
N MET A 1 3.11 10.50 -7.76
CA MET A 1 2.38 9.36 -7.20
C MET A 1 1.82 8.46 -8.31
N LYS A 2 2.23 7.20 -8.39
CA LYS A 2 1.74 6.26 -9.43
C LYS A 2 0.47 5.58 -8.92
N VAL A 3 -0.70 5.95 -9.44
CA VAL A 3 -2.02 5.35 -9.10
C VAL A 3 -1.99 3.83 -9.15
N LYS A 4 -1.26 3.27 -10.10
CA LYS A 4 -1.06 1.82 -10.24
C LYS A 4 -0.40 1.18 -9.01
N ALA A 5 0.58 1.83 -8.38
CA ALA A 5 1.22 1.34 -7.18
C ALA A 5 0.23 1.33 -6.00
N ILE A 6 -0.53 2.42 -5.82
CA ILE A 6 -1.56 2.50 -4.78
C ILE A 6 -2.61 1.40 -4.94
N LEU A 7 -3.07 1.16 -6.18
CA LEU A 7 -4.02 0.08 -6.46
C LEU A 7 -3.44 -1.30 -6.16
N LYS A 8 -2.16 -1.54 -6.49
CA LYS A 8 -1.49 -2.80 -6.11
C LYS A 8 -1.49 -3.00 -4.60
N PHE A 9 -1.15 -1.97 -3.83
CA PHE A 9 -1.18 -2.02 -2.37
C PHE A 9 -2.60 -2.30 -1.86
N TYR A 10 -3.60 -1.59 -2.37
CA TYR A 10 -5.00 -1.75 -2.00
C TYR A 10 -5.52 -3.19 -2.20
N PHE A 11 -5.12 -3.84 -3.31
CA PHE A 11 -5.53 -5.21 -3.64
C PHE A 11 -4.61 -6.30 -3.06
N MET A 12 -3.51 -5.93 -2.37
CA MET A 12 -2.57 -6.86 -1.71
C MET A 12 -2.19 -6.38 -0.30
N PRO A 13 -3.17 -6.09 0.58
CA PRO A 13 -2.86 -5.63 1.93
C PRO A 13 -2.24 -6.73 2.79
N GLU A 14 -2.63 -7.99 2.58
CA GLU A 14 -2.15 -9.15 3.32
C GLU A 14 -0.67 -9.43 3.05
N GLU A 15 -0.22 -9.25 1.80
CA GLU A 15 1.18 -9.42 1.44
C GLU A 15 2.04 -8.29 2.02
N ALA A 16 1.53 -7.06 2.03
CA ALA A 16 2.20 -5.93 2.69
C ALA A 16 2.33 -6.17 4.20
N GLU A 17 1.27 -6.63 4.85
CA GLU A 17 1.28 -6.99 6.26
C GLU A 17 2.26 -8.15 6.54
N THR A 18 2.23 -9.21 5.74
CA THR A 18 3.12 -10.36 5.89
C THR A 18 4.58 -9.95 5.78
N ARG A 19 4.92 -9.07 4.83
CA ARG A 19 6.29 -8.56 4.65
C ARG A 19 6.74 -7.77 5.88
N LEU A 20 5.89 -6.89 6.41
CA LEU A 20 6.19 -6.12 7.62
C LEU A 20 6.37 -7.02 8.85
N ASN A 21 5.47 -7.98 9.06
CA ASN A 21 5.56 -8.92 10.17
C ASN A 21 6.88 -9.72 10.11
N ARG A 22 7.33 -10.15 8.92
CA ARG A 22 8.63 -10.80 8.74
C ARG A 22 9.80 -9.88 9.11
N LEU A 23 9.75 -8.60 8.76
CA LEU A 23 10.78 -7.64 9.14
C LEU A 23 10.81 -7.43 10.65
N ILE A 24 9.66 -7.27 11.28
CA ILE A 24 9.53 -7.13 12.75
C ILE A 24 10.14 -8.35 13.43
N THR A 25 9.74 -9.56 13.04
CA THR A 25 10.29 -10.81 13.58
C THR A 25 11.81 -10.87 13.39
N LYS A 26 12.31 -10.55 12.18
CA LYS A 26 13.75 -10.55 11.89
C LYS A 26 14.51 -9.60 12.80
N LYS A 27 13.99 -8.40 13.06
CA LYS A 27 14.65 -7.40 13.92
C LYS A 27 14.58 -7.79 15.40
N ALA A 28 13.43 -8.29 15.85
CA ALA A 28 13.23 -8.74 17.23
C ALA A 28 14.24 -9.84 17.65
N PHE A 29 14.60 -10.74 16.73
CA PHE A 29 15.56 -11.82 16.99
C PHE A 29 17.00 -11.51 16.57
N SER A 30 17.34 -10.25 16.27
CA SER A 30 18.67 -9.87 15.75
C SER A 30 19.68 -9.40 16.80
N VAL A 31 19.37 -9.57 18.09
CA VAL A 31 20.27 -9.23 19.21
C VAL A 31 21.58 -10.01 19.09
N ASN A 32 22.71 -9.31 19.14
CA ASN A 32 24.03 -9.91 19.07
C ASN A 32 25.09 -9.04 19.78
N ALA A 33 26.36 -9.44 19.75
CA ALA A 33 27.44 -8.72 20.44
C ALA A 33 27.62 -7.25 19.99
N ALA A 34 27.19 -6.89 18.78
CA ALA A 34 27.26 -5.53 18.24
C ALA A 34 25.92 -4.77 18.30
N ARG A 35 24.84 -5.42 18.74
CA ARG A 35 23.48 -4.89 18.75
C ARG A 35 22.75 -5.32 20.00
N ASN A 36 22.50 -4.36 20.87
CA ASN A 36 21.86 -4.65 22.14
C ASN A 36 20.33 -4.80 21.95
N ALA A 37 19.64 -5.23 23.01
CA ALA A 37 18.19 -5.41 22.99
C ALA A 37 17.42 -4.09 22.80
N PHE A 38 17.98 -2.96 23.24
CA PHE A 38 17.37 -1.64 23.10
C PHE A 38 17.36 -1.19 21.63
N ASP A 39 18.47 -1.32 20.91
CA ASP A 39 18.55 -1.00 19.47
C ASP A 39 17.53 -1.83 18.67
N CYS A 40 17.37 -3.11 19.03
CA CYS A 40 16.40 -3.99 18.38
C CYS A 40 14.94 -3.57 18.70
N ALA A 41 14.67 -3.10 19.93
CA ALA A 41 13.35 -2.62 20.32
C ALA A 41 12.98 -1.31 19.60
N GLU A 42 13.92 -0.38 19.43
CA GLU A 42 13.70 0.87 18.70
C GLU A 42 13.32 0.59 17.23
N GLU A 43 14.03 -0.31 16.56
CA GLU A 43 13.73 -0.67 15.16
C GLU A 43 12.40 -1.41 15.02
N VAL A 44 12.06 -2.27 15.98
CA VAL A 44 10.74 -2.91 16.01
C VAL A 44 9.64 -1.86 16.19
N ALA A 45 9.83 -0.89 17.08
CA ALA A 45 8.89 0.20 17.30
C ALA A 45 8.71 1.05 16.03
N GLU A 46 9.80 1.36 15.30
CA GLU A 46 9.73 2.05 14.00
C GLU A 46 8.88 1.26 12.99
N LEU A 47 9.11 -0.05 12.87
CA LEU A 47 8.34 -0.91 11.97
C LEU A 47 6.86 -1.00 12.35
N VAL A 48 6.54 -1.02 13.65
CA VAL A 48 5.15 -0.98 14.14
C VAL A 48 4.49 0.36 13.80
N CYS A 49 5.20 1.48 13.92
CA CYS A 49 4.72 2.79 13.49
C CYS A 49 4.47 2.82 11.97
N LYS A 50 5.39 2.27 11.17
CA LYS A 50 5.19 2.12 9.72
C LYS A 50 3.95 1.27 9.40
N LYS A 51 3.73 0.17 10.14
CA LYS A 51 2.53 -0.66 10.01
C LYS A 51 1.24 0.12 10.29
N SER A 52 1.20 0.92 11.36
CA SER A 52 0.01 1.73 11.65
C SER A 52 -0.30 2.75 10.55
N GLN A 53 0.73 3.36 9.94
CA GLN A 53 0.55 4.27 8.80
C GLN A 53 -0.03 3.57 7.58
N LEU A 54 0.39 2.33 7.28
CA LEU A 54 -0.19 1.54 6.20
C LEU A 54 -1.64 1.13 6.48
N CYS A 55 -1.99 0.78 7.72
CA CYS A 55 -3.37 0.49 8.09
C CYS A 55 -4.28 1.72 7.89
N ALA A 56 -3.83 2.90 8.32
CA ALA A 56 -4.56 4.15 8.12
C ALA A 56 -4.73 4.46 6.63
N LEU A 57 -3.66 4.32 5.83
CA LEU A 57 -3.72 4.48 4.38
C LEU A 57 -4.72 3.49 3.76
N TRP A 58 -4.65 2.20 4.11
CA TRP A 58 -5.55 1.21 3.54
C TRP A 58 -7.01 1.52 3.85
N GLY A 59 -7.35 1.87 5.09
CA GLY A 59 -8.72 2.25 5.45
C GLY A 59 -9.22 3.50 4.71
N PHE A 60 -8.33 4.45 4.38
CA PHE A 60 -8.65 5.57 3.52
C PHE A 60 -8.94 5.14 2.07
N LEU A 61 -8.11 4.26 1.51
CA LEU A 61 -8.28 3.75 0.16
C LEU A 61 -9.56 2.91 0.03
N ASP A 62 -9.89 2.14 1.06
CA ASP A 62 -11.11 1.33 1.15
C ASP A 62 -12.37 2.20 1.08
N ARG A 63 -12.44 3.26 1.89
CA ARG A 63 -13.51 4.28 1.79
C ARG A 63 -13.56 4.97 0.43
N ALA A 64 -12.41 5.19 -0.21
CA ALA A 64 -12.38 5.74 -1.57
C ALA A 64 -12.90 4.74 -2.62
N ALA A 65 -12.76 3.44 -2.36
CA ALA A 65 -13.16 2.34 -3.23
C ALA A 65 -14.64 1.93 -3.10
N GLU A 66 -15.32 2.26 -1.99
CA GLU A 66 -16.76 1.97 -1.77
C GLU A 66 -17.71 2.45 -2.88
N VAL A 67 -17.33 3.49 -3.63
CA VAL A 67 -18.14 4.02 -4.75
C VAL A 67 -18.01 3.23 -6.05
N PHE A 68 -17.19 2.19 -6.07
CA PHE A 68 -16.97 1.33 -7.22
C PHE A 68 -17.71 0.01 -7.01
N GLY A 69 -18.50 -0.39 -8.01
CA GLY A 69 -19.13 -1.71 -8.00
C GLY A 69 -18.10 -2.83 -8.17
N GLU A 70 -18.46 -4.07 -7.84
CA GLU A 70 -17.56 -5.24 -7.94
C GLU A 70 -16.92 -5.39 -9.32
N GLY A 71 -17.67 -5.16 -10.40
CA GLY A 71 -17.14 -5.18 -11.76
C GLY A 71 -16.12 -4.08 -12.04
N GLU A 72 -16.31 -2.87 -11.48
CA GLU A 72 -15.34 -1.78 -11.60
C GLU A 72 -14.08 -2.07 -10.78
N LEU A 73 -14.22 -2.66 -9.59
CA LEU A 73 -13.10 -3.12 -8.77
C LEU A 73 -12.30 -4.22 -9.47
N GLY A 74 -12.97 -5.14 -10.17
CA GLY A 74 -12.32 -6.14 -11.02
C GLY A 74 -11.45 -5.53 -12.11
N ILE A 75 -11.94 -4.50 -12.79
CA ILE A 75 -11.18 -3.77 -13.81
C ILE A 75 -10.00 -3.00 -13.19
N LEU A 76 -10.20 -2.36 -12.03
CA LEU A 76 -9.13 -1.68 -11.31
C LEU A 76 -8.04 -2.66 -10.84
N LYS A 77 -8.42 -3.86 -10.40
CA LYS A 77 -7.50 -4.94 -10.03
C LYS A 77 -6.71 -5.40 -11.25
N HIS A 78 -7.38 -5.62 -12.38
CA HIS A 78 -6.70 -5.94 -13.63
C HIS A 78 -5.69 -4.85 -14.03
N TYR A 79 -6.09 -3.58 -14.01
CA TYR A 79 -5.22 -2.44 -14.29
C TYR A 79 -3.98 -2.39 -13.36
N ALA A 80 -4.14 -2.77 -12.09
CA ALA A 80 -3.08 -2.77 -11.09
C ALA A 80 -1.97 -3.79 -11.43
N PHE A 81 -2.35 -4.98 -11.88
CA PHE A 81 -1.42 -6.11 -12.06
C PHE A 81 -0.99 -6.37 -13.51
N SER A 82 -1.84 -6.07 -14.49
CA SER A 82 -1.57 -6.38 -15.90
C SER A 82 -0.73 -5.30 -16.58
N PRO A 83 0.00 -5.62 -17.67
CA PRO A 83 0.53 -4.64 -18.61
C PRO A 83 -0.57 -3.72 -19.14
N ARG A 84 -0.21 -2.57 -19.73
CA ARG A 84 -1.22 -1.65 -20.27
C ARG A 84 -2.01 -2.35 -21.38
N SER A 85 -3.31 -2.49 -21.17
CA SER A 85 -4.25 -2.98 -22.18
C SER A 85 -4.44 -1.89 -23.25
N GLY A 86 -4.55 -2.31 -24.51
CA GLY A 86 -4.92 -1.44 -25.64
C GLY A 86 -6.43 -1.33 -25.82
N GLY A 87 -6.88 -0.55 -26.80
CA GLY A 87 -8.27 -0.57 -27.27
C GLY A 87 -9.31 -0.07 -26.25
N GLU A 88 -10.49 -0.70 -26.23
CA GLU A 88 -11.61 -0.33 -25.36
C GLU A 88 -11.38 -0.69 -23.89
N GLU A 89 -10.76 -1.85 -23.64
CA GLU A 89 -10.40 -2.30 -22.29
C GLU A 89 -9.44 -1.31 -21.62
N GLY A 90 -8.37 -0.90 -22.31
CA GLY A 90 -7.43 0.11 -21.81
C GLY A 90 -8.09 1.47 -21.53
N ARG A 91 -9.11 1.85 -22.31
CA ARG A 91 -9.88 3.08 -22.07
C ARG A 91 -10.72 2.98 -20.79
N ALA A 92 -11.39 1.85 -20.57
CA ALA A 92 -12.18 1.61 -19.36
C ALA A 92 -11.30 1.59 -18.10
N GLU A 93 -10.19 0.86 -18.14
CA GLU A 93 -9.17 0.83 -17.08
C GLU A 93 -8.68 2.22 -16.72
N ARG A 94 -8.26 3.01 -17.73
CA ARG A 94 -7.73 4.36 -17.50
C ARG A 94 -8.79 5.29 -16.92
N ARG A 95 -10.04 5.20 -17.39
CA ARG A 95 -11.15 6.01 -16.88
C ARG A 95 -11.38 5.73 -15.39
N LEU A 96 -11.43 4.46 -15.00
CA LEU A 96 -11.62 4.07 -13.60
C LEU A 96 -10.41 4.45 -12.74
N ALA A 97 -9.18 4.24 -13.23
CA ALA A 97 -7.97 4.64 -12.53
C ALA A 97 -7.93 6.17 -12.28
N VAL A 98 -8.37 6.97 -13.25
CA VAL A 98 -8.48 8.43 -13.09
C VAL A 98 -9.60 8.81 -12.11
N LYS A 99 -10.76 8.14 -12.15
CA LYS A 99 -11.85 8.32 -11.18
C LYS A 99 -11.34 8.06 -9.75
N PHE A 100 -10.62 6.96 -9.55
CA PHE A 100 -10.01 6.60 -8.27
C PHE A 100 -8.98 7.65 -7.84
N ALA A 101 -8.05 8.02 -8.74
CA ALA A 101 -7.02 9.01 -8.48
C ALA A 101 -7.57 10.39 -8.05
N ARG A 102 -8.69 10.82 -8.66
CA ARG A 102 -9.37 12.06 -8.29
C ARG A 102 -9.95 11.98 -6.89
N ARG A 103 -10.49 10.83 -6.50
CA ARG A 103 -11.11 10.63 -5.18
C ARG A 103 -10.09 10.63 -4.07
N ILE A 104 -8.95 9.97 -4.27
CA ILE A 104 -7.88 9.95 -3.27
C ILE A 104 -7.08 11.26 -3.22
N ARG A 105 -7.14 12.12 -4.25
CA ARG A 105 -6.38 13.37 -4.27
C ARG A 105 -6.72 14.28 -3.08
N GLY A 106 -7.99 14.33 -2.67
CA GLY A 106 -8.44 15.21 -1.59
C GLY A 106 -7.94 14.82 -0.19
N GLY A 107 -7.51 13.57 0.03
CA GLY A 107 -6.99 13.08 1.32
C GLY A 107 -5.54 12.61 1.26
N ALA A 108 -4.85 12.80 0.13
CA ALA A 108 -3.49 12.29 -0.05
C ALA A 108 -2.47 12.96 0.88
N GLU A 109 -2.67 14.24 1.24
CA GLU A 109 -1.77 14.97 2.15
C GLU A 109 -1.85 14.44 3.59
N GLU A 110 -3.07 14.15 4.07
CA GLU A 110 -3.30 13.58 5.41
C GLU A 110 -2.69 12.17 5.55
N HIS A 111 -2.54 11.45 4.43
CA HIS A 111 -1.98 10.11 4.36
C HIS A 111 -0.59 10.05 3.71
N ALA A 112 0.13 11.18 3.64
CA ALA A 112 1.42 11.28 2.98
C ALA A 112 2.48 10.31 3.57
N GLU A 113 2.50 10.14 4.89
CA GLU A 113 3.45 9.21 5.53
C GLU A 113 3.13 7.75 5.17
N GLY A 114 1.86 7.37 5.16
CA GLY A 114 1.44 6.04 4.70
C GLY A 114 1.83 5.78 3.24
N LEU A 115 1.69 6.79 2.37
CA LEU A 115 2.11 6.69 0.96
C LEU A 115 3.63 6.51 0.82
N LYS A 116 4.41 7.22 1.64
CA LYS A 116 5.87 7.08 1.68
C LYS A 116 6.29 5.69 2.15
N VAL A 117 5.69 5.19 3.23
CA VAL A 117 5.95 3.82 3.73
C VAL A 117 5.56 2.76 2.71
N MET A 118 4.45 2.96 2.00
CA MET A 118 4.01 2.06 0.92
C MET A 118 5.06 1.99 -0.20
N GLU A 119 5.60 3.14 -0.61
CA GLU A 119 6.68 3.20 -1.62
C GLU A 119 7.98 2.55 -1.11
N GLU A 120 8.32 2.72 0.17
CA GLU A 120 9.51 2.14 0.81
C GLU A 120 9.43 0.61 0.94
N LEU A 121 8.28 0.06 1.34
CA LEU A 121 8.21 -1.34 1.80
C LEU A 121 7.44 -2.28 0.88
N CYS A 122 6.46 -1.79 0.11
CA CYS A 122 5.56 -2.67 -0.66
C CYS A 122 6.04 -2.96 -2.09
N PHE A 123 6.95 -2.15 -2.65
CA PHE A 123 7.36 -2.26 -4.07
C PHE A 123 8.87 -2.47 -4.30
N LEU A 124 9.59 -2.87 -3.25
CA LEU A 124 10.94 -3.46 -3.35
C LEU A 124 10.89 -4.91 -3.83
#